data_AF-A0A099ETV1-F1
#
_entry.id   AF-A0A099ETV1-F1
#
_cell.length_a   1.000
_cell.length_b   1.000
_cell.length_c   1.000
_cell.angle_alpha   90.00
_cell.angle_beta   90.00
_cell.angle_gamma   90.00
#
_symmetry.space_group_name_H-M   'P 1'
#
loop_
_entity.id
_entity.type
_entity.pdbx_description
1 polymer ?
#
loop_
_entity_poly.entity_id
_entity_poly.type
_entity_poly.pdbx_seq_one_letter_code
_entity_poly.pdbx_strand_id
1 'polypeptide(L)' 'RIEIEKLADHWEQRLEAARFFFPPDKAASMRLTLRNLWARLPLTRADVQIFHGVIRQMAWAAQNRDSRRD' A
#
# COMPACT_ATOMS: atom_id res chain seq x y z
N ARG A 1 -7.44 -10.50 12.08
CA ARG A 1 -7.83 -9.11 11.71
C ARG A 1 -6.65 -8.16 11.79
N ILE A 2 -5.92 -8.11 12.91
CA ILE A 2 -4.70 -7.29 13.10
C ILE A 2 -3.69 -7.40 11.94
N GLU A 3 -3.43 -8.60 11.39
CA GLU A 3 -2.49 -8.76 10.27
C GLU A 3 -2.94 -8.04 9.00
N ILE A 4 -4.25 -8.01 8.72
CA ILE A 4 -4.82 -7.31 7.56
C ILE A 4 -4.79 -5.78 7.79
N GLU A 5 -5.01 -5.34 9.04
CA GLU A 5 -4.89 -3.93 9.41
C GLU A 5 -3.45 -3.43 9.20
N LYS A 6 -2.46 -4.19 9.68
CA LYS A 6 -1.04 -3.90 9.44
C LYS A 6 -0.67 -3.90 7.95
N LEU A 7 -1.29 -4.79 7.16
CA LEU A 7 -1.13 -4.79 5.71
C LEU A 7 -1.67 -3.49 5.10
N ALA A 8 -2.90 -3.12 5.46
CA ALA A 8 -3.54 -1.90 4.97
C ALA A 8 -2.72 -0.65 5.32
N ASP A 9 -2.24 -0.54 6.56
CA ASP A 9 -1.43 0.59 7.02
C ASP A 9 -0.10 0.66 6.26
N HIS A 10 0.58 -0.48 6.04
CA HIS A 10 1.83 -0.49 5.29
C HIS A 10 1.61 -0.04 3.83
N TRP A 11 0.55 -0.51 3.18
CA TRP A 11 0.21 -0.09 1.82
C TRP A 11 -0.14 1.39 1.76
N GLU A 12 -0.95 1.88 2.69
CA GLU A 12 -1.33 3.29 2.75
C GLU A 12 -0.11 4.21 2.92
N GLN A 13 0.84 3.87 3.80
CA GLN A 13 2.08 4.63 3.98
C GLN A 13 2.93 4.67 2.69
N ARG A 14 3.07 3.54 2.00
CA ARG A 14 3.88 3.46 0.77
C ARG A 14 3.24 4.20 -0.40
N LEU A 15 1.92 4.08 -0.55
CA LEU A 15 1.16 4.78 -1.57
C LEU A 15 1.12 6.29 -1.32
N GLU A 16 1.07 6.71 -0.05
CA GLU A 16 1.21 8.12 0.31
C GLU A 16 2.56 8.69 -0.10
N ALA A 17 3.65 8.00 0.24
CA ALA A 17 4.99 8.41 -0.16
C ALA A 17 5.16 8.50 -1.69
N ALA A 18 4.40 7.70 -2.44
CA ALA A 18 4.38 7.72 -3.90
C ALA A 18 3.40 8.74 -4.51
N ARG A 19 2.77 9.62 -3.70
CA ARG A 19 1.75 10.60 -4.12
C ARG A 19 0.56 9.96 -4.86
N PHE A 20 0.16 8.75 -4.46
CA PHE A 20 -0.98 8.07 -5.07
C PHE A 20 -2.33 8.72 -4.68
N PHE A 21 -2.46 9.21 -3.44
CA PHE A 21 -3.71 9.78 -2.92
C PHE A 21 -3.87 11.26 -3.29
N PHE A 22 -4.05 11.55 -4.58
CA PHE A 22 -4.22 12.89 -5.13
C PHE A 22 -5.37 12.92 -6.15
N PRO A 23 -6.17 14.01 -6.23
CA PRO A 23 -6.09 15.26 -5.47
C PRO A 23 -6.54 15.15 -4.00
N PRO A 24 -6.16 16.11 -3.12
CA PRO A 24 -6.32 15.99 -1.66
C PRO A 24 -7.78 15.87 -1.19
N ASP A 25 -8.71 16.48 -1.91
CA ASP A 25 -10.15 16.40 -1.68
C ASP A 25 -10.69 14.96 -1.84
N LYS A 26 -10.01 14.13 -2.64
CA LYS A 26 -10.38 12.71 -2.86
C LYS A 26 -9.57 11.75 -2.00
N ALA A 27 -8.46 12.19 -1.40
CA ALA A 27 -7.52 11.33 -0.69
C ALA A 27 -8.20 10.50 0.42
N ALA A 28 -9.09 11.11 1.20
CA ALA A 28 -9.82 10.41 2.27
C ALA A 28 -10.68 9.25 1.74
N SER A 29 -11.44 9.49 0.65
CA SER A 29 -12.29 8.47 0.02
C SER A 29 -11.47 7.34 -0.60
N MET A 30 -10.33 7.68 -1.22
CA MET A 30 -9.41 6.68 -1.78
C MET A 30 -8.82 5.76 -0.69
N ARG A 31 -8.40 6.31 0.45
CA ARG A 31 -7.91 5.51 1.60
C ARG A 31 -8.99 4.60 2.16
N LEU A 32 -10.20 5.12 2.33
CA LEU A 32 -11.34 4.32 2.79
C LEU A 32 -11.63 3.16 1.83
N THR A 33 -11.62 3.43 0.52
CA THR A 33 -11.80 2.40 -0.52
C THR A 33 -10.71 1.32 -0.43
N LEU A 34 -9.46 1.71 -0.22
CA LEU A 34 -8.34 0.78 -0.03
C LEU A 34 -8.52 -0.09 1.23
N ARG A 35 -8.87 0.50 2.38
CA ARG A 35 -9.17 -0.25 3.60
C ARG A 35 -10.32 -1.23 3.41
N ASN A 36 -11.38 -0.79 2.75
CA ASN A 36 -12.55 -1.62 2.43
C ASN A 36 -12.22 -2.75 1.44
N LEU A 37 -11.23 -2.58 0.56
CA LEU A 37 -10.77 -3.67 -0.31
C LEU A 37 -10.20 -4.81 0.52
N TRP A 38 -9.27 -4.51 1.43
CA TRP A 38 -8.63 -5.53 2.27
C TRP A 38 -9.62 -6.27 3.18
N ALA A 39 -10.62 -5.57 3.70
CA ALA A 39 -11.66 -6.17 4.54
C ALA A 39 -12.59 -7.13 3.79
N ARG A 40 -12.75 -6.99 2.47
CA ARG A 40 -13.63 -7.82 1.63
C ARG A 40 -12.95 -9.09 1.11
N LEU A 41 -11.62 -9.13 1.10
CA LEU A 41 -10.87 -10.28 0.57
C LEU A 41 -10.74 -11.38 1.64
N PRO A 42 -10.99 -12.66 1.30
CA PRO A 42 -10.79 -13.77 2.22
C PRO A 42 -9.30 -14.15 2.31
N LEU A 43 -8.47 -13.23 2.81
CA LEU A 43 -7.01 -13.39 2.85
C LEU A 43 -6.58 -14.38 3.92
N THR A 44 -5.71 -15.30 3.53
CA THR A 44 -4.95 -16.13 4.45
C THR A 44 -3.75 -15.36 5.00
N ARG A 45 -3.09 -15.91 6.02
CA ARG A 45 -1.84 -15.36 6.54
C ARG A 45 -0.71 -15.34 5.49
N ALA A 46 -0.66 -16.34 4.62
CA ALA A 46 0.34 -16.41 3.56
C ALA A 46 0.12 -15.29 2.53
N ASP A 47 -1.13 -15.02 2.15
CA ASP A 47 -1.46 -13.93 1.22
C ASP A 47 -1.02 -12.57 1.78
N VAL A 48 -1.29 -12.32 3.07
CA VAL A 48 -0.88 -11.08 3.74
C VAL A 48 0.64 -10.90 3.67
N GLN A 49 1.41 -11.95 3.94
CA GLN A 49 2.88 -11.88 3.86
C GLN A 49 3.37 -11.59 2.43
N ILE A 50 2.76 -12.23 1.42
CA ILE A 50 3.07 -11.98 0.01
C ILE A 50 2.78 -10.52 -0.34
N PHE A 51 1.63 -9.98 0.05
CA PHE A 51 1.29 -8.58 -0.25
C PHE A 51 2.21 -7.57 0.45
N HIS A 52 2.69 -7.86 1.66
CA HIS A 52 3.74 -7.05 2.29
C HIS A 52 5.05 -7.08 1.48
N GLY A 53 5.42 -8.24 0.94
CA GLY A 53 6.60 -8.40 0.08
C GLY A 53 6.49 -7.61 -1.22
N VAL A 54 5.34 -7.70 -1.90
CA VAL A 54 5.07 -7.00 -3.16
C VAL A 54 5.25 -5.48 -3.02
N ILE A 55 4.57 -4.85 -2.06
CA ILE A 55 4.66 -3.39 -1.91
C ILE A 55 6.05 -2.93 -1.46
N ARG A 56 6.77 -3.76 -0.68
CA ARG A 56 8.17 -3.50 -0.31
C ARG A 56 9.06 -3.50 -1.56
N GLN A 57 8.91 -4.49 -2.43
CA GLN A 57 9.69 -4.59 -3.66
C GLN A 57 9.39 -3.44 -4.62
N MET A 58 8.13 -3.04 -4.75
CA MET A 58 7.74 -1.88 -5.55
C MET A 58 8.34 -0.58 -5.01
N ALA A 59 8.25 -0.37 -3.69
CA ALA A 59 8.83 0.80 -3.04
C ALA A 59 10.35 0.85 -3.20
N TRP A 60 11.04 -0.29 -3.08
CA TRP A 60 12.47 -0.39 -3.35
C TRP A 60 12.78 -0.04 -4.81
N ALA A 61 12.07 -0.62 -5.77
CA ALA A 61 12.30 -0.37 -7.18
C ALA A 61 12.07 1.10 -7.58
N ALA A 62 11.10 1.78 -6.97
CA ALA A 62 10.86 3.21 -7.19
C ALA A 62 12.04 4.06 -6.70
N GLN A 63 12.51 3.84 -5.47
CA GLN A 63 13.66 4.56 -4.90
C GLN A 63 14.93 4.37 -5.77
N ASN A 64 15.19 3.15 -6.24
CA ASN A 64 16.37 2.87 -7.07
C ASN A 64 16.28 3.46 -8.49
N ARG A 65 15.08 3.76 -8.99
CA ARG A 65 14.92 4.44 -10.29
C ARG A 65 15.25 5.92 -10.18
N ASP A 66 14.91 6.57 -9.07
CA ASP A 66 15.23 7.98 -8.83
C ASP A 66 16.74 8.15 -8.63
N SER A 67 17.41 7.27 -7.88
CA SER A 67 18.87 7.30 -7.67
C SER A 67 19.74 7.04 -8.90
N ARG A 68 19.15 6.66 -10.05
CA ARG A 68 19.85 6.51 -11.34
C ARG A 68 19.63 7.70 -12.29
N ARG A 69 18.80 8.66 -11.89
CA ARG A 69 18.54 9.89 -12.65
C ARG A 69 19.36 11.08 -12.15
N ASP A 70 20.04 10.92 -11.01
CA ASP A 70 21.05 11.82 -10.46
C ASP A 70 22.46 11.37 -10.89
#